data_AF-I0ALT3-F1
#
_entry.id   AF-I0ALT3-F1
#
_cell.length_a   1.000
_cell.length_b   1.000
_cell.length_c   1.000
_cell.angle_alpha   90.00
_cell.angle_beta   90.00
_cell.angle_gamma   90.00
#
_symmetry.space_group_name_H-M   'P 1'
#
loop_
_entity.id
_entity.type
_entity.pdbx_description
1 polymer ?
#
loop_
_entity_poly.entity_id
_entity_poly.type
_entity_poly.pdbx_seq_one_letter_code
_entity_poly.pdbx_strand_id
1 'polypeptide(L)'
;MFKDFDLSKSAKYLFAVAIILLIVNIVIDFYITAEKPELKKKKITFAEADSLFKQALRNYDISEKFLSVKRNKKNPSDSVYSVKVYSDVPISLLLLEIENLFSQTTAKITSEEESIGGKTIAKIILDNKPLVVSEFVTDKNISREKGRIGFVVFNIDYSIDNSVILNTPEQIIFLVTPSEQSKKFINKILSAGKRYSLLLNDDIQDLNFKMNESYPIRRNKKSVENLFKYFPSAAFIAIDDKSDLFESSIKDFLVKELDWRKAFYVNLSRFDLLDSYSSDAESAFKEMIKSMNKNESRIILIDSKNLNELLPVIPAYRKIGYKFVSATELLK
;
A
#
# COMPACT_ATOMS: atom_id res chain seq x y z
N MET A 1 -4.30 51.72 3.34
CA MET A 1 -5.68 51.89 2.83
C MET A 1 -6.60 50.91 3.55
N PHE A 2 -6.81 51.09 4.86
CA PHE A 2 -7.81 50.36 5.64
C PHE A 2 -8.62 51.43 6.38
N LYS A 3 -9.63 51.97 5.68
CA LYS A 3 -10.64 52.85 6.29
C LYS A 3 -11.62 51.96 7.07
N ASP A 4 -11.84 52.33 8.32
CA ASP A 4 -13.02 52.05 9.14
C ASP A 4 -13.57 50.61 9.06
N PHE A 5 -12.79 49.64 9.56
CA PHE A 5 -13.34 48.35 9.92
C PHE A 5 -14.14 48.53 11.22
N ASP A 6 -15.45 48.72 11.08
CA ASP A 6 -16.39 48.77 12.19
C ASP A 6 -16.49 47.37 12.82
N LEU A 7 -15.57 47.10 13.77
CA LEU A 7 -15.44 45.83 14.50
C LEU A 7 -16.78 45.33 15.05
N SER A 8 -17.67 46.25 15.44
CA SER A 8 -19.01 45.92 15.94
C SER A 8 -19.90 45.32 14.85
N LYS A 9 -19.85 45.85 13.63
CA LYS A 9 -20.59 45.28 12.48
C LYS A 9 -19.98 43.95 12.06
N SER A 10 -18.67 43.85 11.94
CA SER A 10 -17.99 42.60 11.58
C SER A 10 -18.26 41.49 12.60
N ALA A 11 -18.24 41.80 13.90
CA ALA A 11 -18.58 40.86 14.96
C ALA A 11 -20.04 40.38 14.87
N LYS A 12 -20.99 41.29 14.57
CA LYS A 12 -22.40 40.92 14.36
C LYS A 12 -22.60 40.01 13.15
N TYR A 13 -21.91 40.29 12.05
CA TYR A 13 -21.95 39.42 10.86
C TYR A 13 -21.37 38.04 11.15
N LEU A 14 -20.21 37.97 11.82
CA LEU A 14 -19.59 36.70 12.22
C LEU A 14 -20.49 35.91 13.17
N PHE A 15 -21.12 36.58 14.13
CA PHE A 15 -22.05 35.95 15.06
C PHE A 15 -23.30 35.41 14.36
N ALA A 16 -23.88 36.19 13.42
CA ALA A 16 -25.00 35.74 12.62
C ALA A 16 -24.64 34.53 11.74
N VAL A 17 -23.47 34.56 11.09
CA VAL A 17 -22.97 33.42 10.30
C VAL A 17 -22.74 32.20 11.18
N ALA A 18 -22.19 32.36 12.38
CA ALA A 18 -22.00 31.25 13.33
C ALA A 18 -23.35 30.63 13.75
N ILE A 19 -24.37 31.44 14.01
CA ILE A 19 -25.73 30.95 14.31
C ILE A 19 -26.32 30.20 13.11
N ILE A 20 -26.18 30.73 11.90
CA ILE A 20 -26.67 30.07 10.68
C ILE A 20 -25.97 28.73 10.49
N LEU A 21 -24.65 28.68 10.64
CA LEU A 21 -23.88 27.44 10.56
C LEU A 21 -24.31 26.42 11.63
N LEU A 22 -24.61 26.88 12.84
CA LEU A 22 -25.11 26.03 13.91
C LEU A 22 -26.50 25.44 13.58
N ILE A 23 -27.41 26.27 13.06
CA ILE A 23 -28.74 25.82 12.63
C ILE A 23 -28.61 24.83 11.46
N VAL A 24 -27.76 25.11 10.48
CA VAL A 24 -27.49 24.19 9.36
C VAL A 24 -26.93 22.87 9.88
N ASN A 25 -26.01 22.90 10.85
CA ASN A 25 -25.47 21.69 11.45
C ASN A 25 -26.54 20.86 12.17
N ILE A 26 -27.43 21.50 12.93
CA ILE A 26 -28.56 20.84 13.60
C ILE A 26 -29.53 20.23 12.58
N VAL A 27 -29.85 20.95 11.50
CA VAL A 27 -30.74 20.46 10.44
C VAL A 27 -30.10 19.30 9.68
N ILE A 28 -28.81 19.38 9.39
CA ILE A 28 -28.03 18.29 8.79
C ILE A 28 -28.04 17.07 9.72
N ASP A 29 -27.76 17.24 11.02
CA ASP A 29 -27.85 16.14 11.98
C ASP A 29 -29.27 15.56 12.02
N PHE A 30 -30.31 16.37 11.99
CA PHE A 30 -31.69 15.89 12.02
C PHE A 30 -32.07 15.09 10.76
N TYR A 31 -31.61 15.52 9.58
CA TYR A 31 -31.89 14.83 8.30
C TYR A 31 -30.97 13.65 8.02
N ILE A 32 -29.71 13.68 8.46
CA ILE A 32 -28.74 12.59 8.29
C ILE A 32 -28.96 11.50 9.36
N THR A 33 -29.54 11.84 10.51
CA THR A 33 -29.98 10.87 11.54
C THR A 33 -31.32 10.21 11.19
N ALA A 34 -31.96 10.59 10.07
CA ALA A 34 -33.00 9.74 9.49
C ALA A 34 -32.36 8.39 9.17
N GLU A 35 -32.71 7.39 9.99
CA GLU A 35 -32.12 6.06 10.04
C GLU A 35 -31.74 5.59 8.64
N LYS A 36 -30.43 5.46 8.39
CA LYS A 36 -29.96 4.67 7.25
C LYS A 36 -30.72 3.35 7.32
N PRO A 37 -31.45 2.93 6.28
CA PRO A 37 -32.22 1.70 6.34
C PRO A 37 -31.28 0.59 6.79
N GLU A 38 -31.52 0.05 7.99
CA GLU A 38 -30.72 -1.07 8.49
C GLU A 38 -30.82 -2.16 7.44
N LEU A 39 -29.70 -2.44 6.76
CA LEU A 39 -29.61 -3.56 5.85
C LEU A 39 -30.07 -4.79 6.63
N LYS A 40 -31.15 -5.43 6.16
CA LYS A 40 -31.73 -6.60 6.84
C LYS A 40 -30.63 -7.66 6.99
N LYS A 41 -30.12 -7.79 8.22
CA LYS A 41 -29.06 -8.73 8.54
C LYS A 41 -29.55 -10.17 8.29
N LYS A 42 -28.73 -10.97 7.63
CA LYS A 42 -29.04 -12.36 7.30
C LYS A 42 -28.89 -13.25 8.54
N LYS A 43 -29.89 -14.08 8.82
CA LYS A 43 -29.75 -15.19 9.78
C LYS A 43 -28.91 -16.30 9.16
N ILE A 44 -27.97 -16.85 9.92
CA ILE A 44 -27.03 -17.87 9.44
C ILE A 44 -27.15 -19.17 10.22
N THR A 45 -26.77 -20.27 9.58
CA THR A 45 -26.65 -21.61 10.18
C THR A 45 -25.27 -21.84 10.80
N PHE A 46 -25.11 -22.91 11.58
CA PHE A 46 -23.79 -23.34 12.08
C PHE A 46 -22.80 -23.61 10.94
N ALA A 47 -23.23 -24.27 9.86
CA ALA A 47 -22.36 -24.59 8.73
C ALA A 47 -21.88 -23.32 8.00
N GLU A 48 -22.76 -22.32 7.85
CA GLU A 48 -22.38 -21.02 7.29
C GLU A 48 -21.42 -20.27 8.22
N ALA A 49 -21.67 -20.29 9.53
CA ALA A 49 -20.77 -19.68 10.51
C ALA A 49 -19.37 -20.35 10.52
N ASP A 50 -19.33 -21.68 10.45
CA ASP A 50 -18.08 -22.45 10.35
C ASP A 50 -17.30 -22.12 9.08
N SER A 51 -18.01 -22.01 7.95
CA SER A 51 -17.44 -21.65 6.65
C SER A 51 -16.84 -20.24 6.68
N LEU A 52 -17.59 -19.24 7.17
CA LEU A 52 -17.12 -17.86 7.28
C LEU A 52 -15.95 -17.73 8.26
N PHE A 53 -15.99 -18.47 9.38
CA PHE A 53 -14.88 -18.52 10.32
C PHE A 53 -13.61 -19.07 9.66
N LYS A 54 -13.71 -20.24 8.99
CA LYS A 54 -12.57 -20.82 8.25
C LYS A 54 -12.10 -19.94 7.11
N GLN A 55 -13.01 -19.21 6.45
CA GLN A 55 -12.66 -18.22 5.43
C GLN A 55 -11.81 -17.09 6.01
N ALA A 56 -12.19 -16.52 7.16
CA ALA A 56 -11.40 -15.50 7.85
C ALA A 56 -9.97 -15.97 8.12
N LEU A 57 -9.81 -17.22 8.56
CA LEU A 57 -8.50 -17.82 8.82
C LEU A 57 -7.69 -18.04 7.54
N ARG A 58 -8.33 -18.54 6.48
CA ARG A 58 -7.70 -18.75 5.17
C ARG A 58 -7.22 -17.45 4.53
N ASN A 59 -7.95 -16.34 4.73
CA ASN A 59 -7.51 -15.02 4.27
C ASN A 59 -6.16 -14.61 4.87
N TYR A 60 -5.78 -15.18 6.02
CA TYR A 60 -4.48 -14.98 6.68
C TYR A 60 -3.49 -16.14 6.52
N ASP A 61 -3.73 -17.04 5.55
CA ASP A 61 -2.93 -18.25 5.32
C ASP A 61 -2.86 -19.21 6.54
N ILE A 62 -3.89 -19.17 7.40
CA ILE A 62 -4.06 -20.10 8.51
C ILE A 62 -4.90 -21.28 7.99
N SER A 63 -4.21 -22.32 7.53
CA SER A 63 -4.82 -23.56 7.02
C SER A 63 -5.18 -24.54 8.15
N GLU A 64 -5.91 -25.60 7.81
CA GLU A 64 -6.41 -26.64 8.74
C GLU A 64 -5.30 -27.27 9.60
N LYS A 65 -4.04 -27.27 9.14
CA LYS A 65 -2.90 -27.77 9.93
C LYS A 65 -2.63 -26.97 11.21
N PHE A 66 -3.10 -25.73 11.28
CA PHE A 66 -3.01 -24.87 12.47
C PHE A 66 -4.27 -24.94 13.33
N LEU A 67 -5.25 -25.76 12.93
CA LEU A 67 -6.50 -25.96 13.63
C LEU A 67 -6.49 -27.29 14.36
N SER A 68 -6.88 -27.26 15.63
CA SER A 68 -7.20 -28.46 16.40
C SER A 68 -8.58 -28.30 16.99
N VAL A 69 -9.45 -29.29 16.77
CA VAL A 69 -10.82 -29.25 17.27
C VAL A 69 -10.89 -30.06 18.55
N LYS A 70 -11.06 -29.37 19.69
CA LYS A 70 -11.35 -30.03 20.96
C LYS A 70 -12.86 -30.27 21.02
N ARG A 71 -13.29 -31.50 20.76
CA ARG A 71 -14.70 -31.90 20.89
C ARG A 71 -15.03 -32.15 22.35
N ASN A 72 -16.09 -31.54 22.84
CA ASN A 72 -16.67 -31.91 24.13
C ASN A 72 -17.33 -33.29 23.99
N LYS A 73 -16.91 -34.28 24.80
CA LYS A 73 -17.41 -35.67 24.75
C LYS A 73 -18.93 -35.77 25.00
N LYS A 74 -19.55 -34.77 25.62
CA LYS A 74 -20.99 -34.75 25.95
C LYS A 74 -21.88 -34.03 24.93
N ASN A 75 -21.33 -33.10 24.13
CA ASN A 75 -22.07 -32.35 23.11
C ASN A 75 -21.15 -32.05 21.91
N PRO A 76 -21.32 -32.73 20.77
CA PRO A 76 -20.50 -32.51 19.57
C PRO A 76 -20.59 -31.07 19.01
N SER A 77 -21.71 -30.38 19.26
CA SER A 77 -21.95 -28.98 18.88
C SER A 77 -21.12 -27.98 19.69
N ASP A 78 -20.58 -28.37 20.84
CA ASP A 78 -19.72 -27.53 21.69
C ASP A 78 -18.24 -27.71 21.33
N SER A 79 -17.96 -27.84 20.03
CA SER A 79 -16.58 -27.99 19.54
C SER A 79 -15.83 -26.67 19.67
N VAL A 80 -14.69 -26.69 20.36
CA VAL A 80 -13.81 -25.53 20.52
C VAL A 80 -12.65 -25.64 19.54
N TYR A 81 -12.52 -24.66 18.66
CA TYR A 81 -11.38 -24.52 17.76
C TYR A 81 -10.18 -23.97 18.52
N SER A 82 -9.08 -24.69 18.57
CA SER A 82 -7.79 -24.16 19.02
C SER A 82 -6.97 -23.79 17.77
N VAL A 83 -6.76 -22.50 17.57
CA VAL A 83 -6.14 -21.89 16.40
C VAL A 83 -4.74 -21.40 16.77
N LYS A 84 -3.72 -21.96 16.12
CA LYS A 84 -2.36 -21.41 16.19
C LYS A 84 -2.24 -20.23 15.23
N VAL A 85 -1.79 -19.10 15.75
CA VAL A 85 -1.62 -17.84 15.01
C VAL A 85 -0.15 -17.55 14.85
N TYR A 86 0.23 -17.04 13.68
CA TYR A 86 1.61 -16.65 13.40
C TYR A 86 2.08 -15.49 14.29
N SER A 87 3.37 -15.46 14.62
CA SER A 87 3.97 -14.42 15.47
C SER A 87 3.88 -13.01 14.88
N ASP A 88 3.80 -12.91 13.55
CA ASP A 88 3.69 -11.65 12.81
C ASP A 88 2.23 -11.21 12.55
N VAL A 89 1.25 -11.92 13.11
CA VAL A 89 -0.19 -11.60 12.99
C VAL A 89 -0.76 -11.23 14.36
N PRO A 90 -1.14 -9.96 14.58
CA PRO A 90 -1.95 -9.60 15.72
C PRO A 90 -3.30 -10.33 15.68
N ILE A 91 -3.68 -11.00 16.77
CA ILE A 91 -4.98 -11.68 16.89
C ILE A 91 -6.14 -10.70 16.65
N SER A 92 -5.99 -9.44 17.05
CA SER A 92 -6.97 -8.38 16.78
C SER A 92 -7.30 -8.20 15.30
N LEU A 93 -6.34 -8.39 14.38
CA LEU A 93 -6.60 -8.32 12.94
C LEU A 93 -7.42 -9.52 12.43
N LEU A 94 -7.24 -10.71 13.03
CA LEU A 94 -8.07 -11.86 12.73
C LEU A 94 -9.50 -11.64 13.24
N LEU A 95 -9.66 -11.10 14.45
CA LEU A 95 -10.98 -10.79 15.00
C LEU A 95 -11.70 -9.74 14.15
N LEU A 96 -11.00 -8.70 13.69
CA LEU A 96 -11.55 -7.71 12.78
C LEU A 96 -11.98 -8.34 11.44
N GLU A 97 -11.20 -9.28 10.90
CA GLU A 97 -11.58 -10.00 9.68
C GLU A 97 -12.86 -10.83 9.88
N ILE A 98 -12.96 -11.53 11.01
CA ILE A 98 -14.15 -12.28 11.38
C ILE A 98 -15.33 -11.30 11.51
N GLU A 99 -15.17 -10.17 12.19
CA GLU A 99 -16.22 -9.17 12.34
C GLU A 99 -16.70 -8.62 10.99
N ASN A 100 -15.77 -8.33 10.08
CA ASN A 100 -16.10 -7.86 8.73
C ASN A 100 -16.90 -8.89 7.92
N LEU A 101 -16.51 -10.18 7.96
CA LEU A 101 -17.25 -11.24 7.25
C LEU A 101 -18.65 -11.49 7.84
N PHE A 102 -18.83 -11.25 9.13
CA PHE A 102 -20.12 -11.43 9.81
C PHE A 102 -20.95 -10.14 9.92
N SER A 103 -20.43 -8.99 9.47
CA SER A 103 -21.10 -7.68 9.53
C SER A 103 -22.52 -7.66 8.95
N GLN A 104 -22.77 -8.46 7.91
CA GLN A 104 -24.06 -8.59 7.23
C GLN A 104 -24.97 -9.65 7.85
N THR A 105 -24.57 -10.24 8.98
CA THR A 105 -25.29 -11.32 9.66
C THR A 105 -25.86 -10.85 11.00
N THR A 106 -26.81 -11.61 11.54
CA THR A 106 -27.36 -11.35 12.89
C THR A 106 -26.46 -11.87 14.01
N ALA A 107 -25.36 -12.57 13.69
CA ALA A 107 -24.46 -13.12 14.70
C ALA A 107 -23.65 -11.99 15.37
N LYS A 108 -23.44 -12.12 16.68
CA LYS A 108 -22.58 -11.25 17.48
C LYS A 108 -21.25 -11.94 17.74
N ILE A 109 -20.16 -11.18 17.60
CA ILE A 109 -18.83 -11.66 17.94
C ILE A 109 -18.43 -11.03 19.27
N THR A 110 -17.94 -11.86 20.17
CA THR A 110 -17.38 -11.42 21.44
C THR A 110 -15.99 -12.04 21.58
N SER A 111 -15.05 -11.28 22.13
CA SER A 111 -13.70 -11.75 22.40
C SER A 111 -13.25 -11.34 23.79
N GLU A 112 -12.43 -12.18 24.39
CA GLU A 112 -11.82 -11.96 25.70
C GLU A 112 -10.37 -12.41 25.64
N GLU A 113 -9.45 -11.52 26.02
CA GLU A 113 -8.03 -11.83 26.11
C GLU A 113 -7.71 -12.20 27.55
N GLU A 114 -7.27 -13.45 27.78
CA GLU A 114 -6.96 -13.94 29.13
C GLU A 114 -5.70 -13.26 29.70
N SER A 115 -4.78 -12.82 28.84
CA SER A 115 -3.57 -12.05 29.18
C SER A 115 -2.95 -11.41 27.93
N ILE A 116 -2.27 -10.26 28.09
CA ILE A 116 -1.64 -9.52 26.98
C ILE A 116 -0.67 -10.42 26.21
N GLY A 117 -0.96 -10.66 24.93
CA GLY A 117 -0.14 -11.51 24.06
C GLY A 117 -0.22 -13.01 24.38
N GLY A 118 -1.20 -13.40 25.18
CA GLY A 118 -1.49 -14.77 25.57
C GLY A 118 -2.58 -15.39 24.70
N LYS A 119 -3.55 -16.01 25.37
CA LYS A 119 -4.68 -16.69 24.73
C LYS A 119 -5.87 -15.75 24.60
N THR A 120 -6.48 -15.71 23.42
CA THR A 120 -7.72 -14.97 23.17
C THR A 120 -8.84 -15.93 22.86
N ILE A 121 -9.93 -15.85 23.61
CA ILE A 121 -11.15 -16.63 23.33
C ILE A 121 -12.07 -15.75 22.50
N ALA A 122 -12.57 -16.26 21.38
CA ALA A 122 -13.62 -15.61 20.61
C ALA A 122 -14.84 -16.53 20.43
N LYS A 123 -16.03 -15.94 20.55
CA LYS A 123 -17.32 -16.62 20.43
C LYS A 123 -18.16 -15.91 19.38
N ILE A 124 -18.63 -16.66 18.39
CA ILE A 124 -19.66 -16.25 17.43
C ILE A 124 -21.00 -16.73 17.98
N ILE A 125 -21.89 -15.80 18.30
CA ILE A 125 -23.12 -16.04 19.05
C ILE A 125 -24.33 -15.66 18.20
N LEU A 126 -25.29 -16.55 18.07
CA LEU A 126 -26.58 -16.28 17.43
C LEU A 126 -27.70 -16.64 18.42
N ASP A 127 -28.67 -15.74 18.62
CA ASP A 127 -29.80 -15.94 19.54
C ASP A 127 -29.36 -16.44 20.94
N ASN A 128 -28.30 -15.83 21.49
CA ASN A 128 -27.64 -16.21 22.76
C ASN A 128 -27.03 -17.62 22.82
N LYS A 129 -26.90 -18.32 21.68
CA LYS A 129 -26.21 -19.61 21.59
C LYS A 129 -24.88 -19.45 20.86
N PRO A 130 -23.76 -19.94 21.43
CA PRO A 130 -22.49 -19.96 20.72
C PRO A 130 -22.59 -20.94 19.54
N LEU A 131 -22.40 -20.44 18.32
CA LEU A 131 -22.26 -21.27 17.13
C LEU A 131 -20.83 -21.75 16.96
N VAL A 132 -19.85 -20.86 17.18
CA VAL A 132 -18.42 -21.19 17.06
C VAL A 132 -17.71 -20.62 18.28
N VAL A 133 -16.90 -21.45 18.93
CA VAL A 133 -16.00 -21.04 20.01
C VAL A 133 -14.58 -21.32 19.56
N SER A 134 -13.70 -20.34 19.70
CA SER A 134 -12.31 -20.43 19.26
C SER A 134 -11.35 -19.90 20.33
N GLU A 135 -10.19 -20.54 20.43
CA GLU A 135 -9.05 -20.17 21.26
C GLU A 135 -7.90 -19.84 20.30
N PHE A 136 -7.53 -18.56 20.22
CA PHE A 136 -6.37 -18.11 19.46
C PHE A 136 -5.14 -18.08 20.37
N VAL A 137 -4.06 -18.70 19.90
CA VAL A 137 -2.77 -18.71 20.59
C VAL A 137 -1.67 -18.35 19.61
N THR A 138 -0.93 -17.29 19.88
CA THR A 138 0.24 -16.91 19.09
C THR A 138 1.37 -17.91 19.32
N ASP A 139 1.87 -18.51 18.24
CA ASP A 139 3.02 -19.40 18.27
C ASP A 139 4.25 -18.64 17.76
N LYS A 140 5.20 -18.38 18.67
CA LYS A 140 6.40 -17.57 18.42
C LYS A 140 7.37 -18.20 17.42
N ASN A 141 7.22 -19.48 17.11
CA ASN A 141 8.13 -20.22 16.21
C ASN A 141 7.67 -20.23 14.76
N ILE A 142 6.48 -19.68 14.47
CA ILE A 142 5.91 -19.66 13.12
C ILE A 142 5.66 -18.21 12.66
N SER A 143 6.09 -17.90 11.44
CA SER A 143 5.87 -16.62 10.76
C SER A 143 5.37 -16.89 9.35
N ARG A 144 4.50 -16.02 8.82
CA ARG A 144 4.00 -16.13 7.43
C ARG A 144 4.99 -15.67 6.39
N GLU A 145 6.07 -14.99 6.75
CA GLU A 145 6.92 -14.26 5.80
C GLU A 145 7.22 -15.08 4.53
N LYS A 146 6.62 -14.64 3.42
CA LYS A 146 6.72 -15.30 2.11
C LYS A 146 7.76 -14.63 1.22
N GLY A 147 7.84 -13.30 1.28
CA GLY A 147 8.78 -12.52 0.48
C GLY A 147 8.59 -11.02 0.68
N ARG A 148 9.50 -10.25 0.11
CA ARG A 148 9.53 -8.79 0.18
C ARG A 148 9.43 -8.20 -1.22
N ILE A 149 8.63 -7.16 -1.38
CA ILE A 149 8.31 -6.57 -2.67
C ILE A 149 8.49 -5.07 -2.57
N GLY A 150 9.27 -4.50 -3.47
CA GLY A 150 9.39 -3.05 -3.65
C GLY A 150 8.78 -2.64 -4.98
N PHE A 151 8.00 -1.56 -4.99
CA PHE A 151 7.44 -0.99 -6.22
C PHE A 151 8.24 0.23 -6.68
N VAL A 152 8.62 0.20 -7.96
CA VAL A 152 9.16 1.34 -8.71
C VAL A 152 8.18 1.64 -9.84
N VAL A 153 7.56 2.82 -9.79
CA VAL A 153 6.49 3.19 -10.73
C VAL A 153 7.03 4.13 -11.79
N PHE A 154 6.85 3.79 -13.06
CA PHE A 154 7.26 4.61 -14.19
C PHE A 154 6.06 5.09 -15.02
N ASN A 155 6.34 5.92 -16.04
CA ASN A 155 5.37 6.43 -17.00
C ASN A 155 4.14 7.09 -16.34
N ILE A 156 4.42 8.07 -15.48
CA ILE A 156 3.39 8.84 -14.78
C ILE A 156 2.82 9.88 -15.74
N ASP A 157 1.52 9.86 -15.95
CA ASP A 157 0.83 10.94 -16.64
C ASP A 157 0.61 12.12 -15.69
N TYR A 158 1.37 13.20 -15.90
CA TYR A 158 1.29 14.41 -15.08
C TYR A 158 0.01 15.24 -15.30
N SER A 159 -0.77 14.93 -16.35
CA SER A 159 -1.98 15.66 -16.73
C SER A 159 -3.23 15.20 -15.96
N ILE A 160 -3.20 14.01 -15.38
CA ILE A 160 -4.32 13.42 -14.64
C ILE A 160 -4.15 13.55 -13.13
N ASP A 161 -5.23 13.30 -12.41
CA ASP A 161 -5.16 13.16 -10.95
C ASP A 161 -4.44 11.85 -10.58
N ASN A 162 -3.36 12.00 -9.80
CA ASN A 162 -2.53 10.92 -9.30
C ASN A 162 -2.74 10.66 -7.80
N SER A 163 -3.79 11.25 -7.21
CA SER A 163 -4.08 11.18 -5.77
C SER A 163 -4.18 9.75 -5.23
N VAL A 164 -4.76 8.82 -6.00
CA VAL A 164 -4.91 7.41 -5.61
C VAL A 164 -3.56 6.74 -5.33
N ILE A 165 -2.58 6.89 -6.23
CA ILE A 165 -1.23 6.31 -6.06
C ILE A 165 -0.42 7.10 -5.02
N LEU A 166 -0.60 8.42 -4.96
CA LEU A 166 0.13 9.26 -4.01
C LEU A 166 -0.29 8.99 -2.56
N ASN A 167 -1.57 8.71 -2.32
CA ASN A 167 -2.14 8.56 -0.97
C ASN A 167 -2.22 7.11 -0.47
N THR A 168 -1.81 6.13 -1.28
CA THR A 168 -1.75 4.72 -0.84
C THR A 168 -0.80 4.57 0.36
N PRO A 169 -1.02 3.63 1.29
CA PRO A 169 -0.06 3.35 2.36
C PRO A 169 1.25 2.72 1.86
N GLU A 170 1.30 2.17 0.64
CA GLU A 170 2.48 1.45 0.15
C GLU A 170 3.70 2.36 -0.03
N GLN A 171 4.90 1.84 0.30
CA GLN A 171 6.17 2.56 0.14
C GLN A 171 6.68 2.52 -1.31
N ILE A 172 5.99 3.25 -2.18
CA ILE A 172 6.31 3.32 -3.61
C ILE A 172 7.43 4.33 -3.87
N ILE A 173 8.30 4.00 -4.83
CA ILE A 173 9.24 4.95 -5.43
C ILE A 173 8.77 5.31 -6.83
N PHE A 174 8.58 6.60 -7.08
CA PHE A 174 8.23 7.11 -8.41
C PHE A 174 9.49 7.32 -9.23
N LEU A 175 9.61 6.60 -10.34
CA LEU A 175 10.69 6.73 -11.30
C LEU A 175 10.31 7.77 -12.35
N VAL A 176 10.99 8.92 -12.32
CA VAL A 176 10.67 10.06 -13.18
C VAL A 176 11.79 10.35 -14.18
N THR A 177 11.42 10.56 -15.43
CA THR A 177 12.33 11.06 -16.45
C THR A 177 12.53 12.58 -16.25
N PRO A 178 13.78 13.08 -16.16
CA PRO A 178 14.06 14.50 -15.97
C PRO A 178 13.42 15.41 -17.03
N SER A 179 12.59 16.35 -16.60
CA SER A 179 11.93 17.36 -17.43
C SER A 179 11.40 18.51 -16.56
N GLU A 180 11.02 19.64 -17.16
CA GLU A 180 10.30 20.70 -16.43
C GLU A 180 8.96 20.23 -15.84
N GLN A 181 8.31 19.22 -16.43
CA GLN A 181 7.07 18.65 -15.87
C GLN A 181 7.35 17.82 -14.61
N SER A 182 8.32 16.90 -14.67
CA SER A 182 8.67 16.06 -13.52
C SER A 182 9.21 16.89 -12.35
N LYS A 183 9.97 17.95 -12.63
CA LYS A 183 10.41 18.94 -11.63
C LYS A 183 9.24 19.57 -10.86
N LYS A 184 8.14 19.91 -11.53
CA LYS A 184 6.93 20.43 -10.87
C LYS A 184 6.21 19.34 -10.07
N PHE A 185 6.17 18.12 -10.60
CA PHE A 185 5.45 17.01 -9.98
C PHE A 185 6.11 16.47 -8.70
N ILE A 186 7.43 16.57 -8.57
CA ILE A 186 8.17 16.09 -7.39
C ILE A 186 7.68 16.70 -6.08
N ASN A 187 7.28 17.98 -6.08
CA ASN A 187 6.73 18.59 -4.88
C ASN A 187 5.46 17.87 -4.40
N LYS A 188 4.64 17.35 -5.32
CA LYS A 188 3.46 16.53 -4.97
C LYS A 188 3.87 15.18 -4.40
N ILE A 189 4.85 14.51 -5.00
CA ILE A 189 5.40 13.23 -4.50
C ILE A 189 5.90 13.40 -3.07
N LEU A 190 6.75 14.40 -2.82
CA LEU A 190 7.34 14.65 -1.52
C LEU A 190 6.29 15.07 -0.48
N SER A 191 5.33 15.90 -0.86
CA SER A 191 4.25 16.33 0.04
C SER A 191 3.34 15.17 0.46
N ALA A 192 3.21 14.14 -0.38
CA ALA A 192 2.50 12.90 -0.05
C ALA A 192 3.35 11.92 0.80
N GLY A 193 4.55 12.32 1.23
CA GLY A 193 5.47 11.45 1.99
C GLY A 193 6.07 10.32 1.15
N LYS A 194 6.02 10.43 -0.18
CA LYS A 194 6.56 9.43 -1.11
C LYS A 194 7.97 9.82 -1.56
N ARG A 195 8.67 8.86 -2.16
CA ARG A 195 10.03 9.05 -2.67
C ARG A 195 10.03 8.99 -4.19
N TYR A 196 10.99 9.65 -4.82
CA TYR A 196 11.21 9.57 -6.26
C TYR A 196 12.64 9.12 -6.57
N SER A 197 12.87 8.67 -7.78
CA SER A 197 14.16 8.35 -8.37
C SER A 197 14.19 8.84 -9.82
N LEU A 198 15.37 9.03 -10.37
CA LEU A 198 15.52 9.53 -11.75
C LEU A 198 15.73 8.38 -12.71
N LEU A 199 15.09 8.44 -13.87
CA LEU A 199 15.40 7.58 -15.00
C LEU A 199 16.26 8.32 -16.02
N LEU A 200 17.44 7.78 -16.30
CA LEU A 200 18.27 8.21 -17.42
C LEU A 200 18.07 7.24 -18.58
N ASN A 201 17.38 7.72 -19.62
CA ASN A 201 17.09 6.99 -20.84
C ASN A 201 17.00 7.96 -22.04
N ASP A 202 16.66 7.44 -23.22
CA ASP A 202 16.63 8.23 -24.46
C ASP A 202 15.40 9.15 -24.58
N ASP A 203 14.41 8.98 -23.72
CA ASP A 203 13.18 9.79 -23.72
C ASP A 203 13.38 11.20 -23.15
N ILE A 204 14.57 11.52 -22.60
CA ILE A 204 14.88 12.85 -22.09
C ILE A 204 14.95 13.85 -23.25
N GLN A 205 13.87 14.62 -23.44
CA GLN A 205 13.80 15.64 -24.49
C GLN A 205 14.26 17.02 -24.04
N ASP A 206 14.20 17.32 -22.74
CA ASP A 206 14.57 18.63 -22.20
C ASP A 206 16.09 18.84 -22.27
N LEU A 207 16.52 19.86 -23.01
CA LEU A 207 17.93 20.16 -23.27
C LEU A 207 18.75 20.45 -22.01
N ASN A 208 18.09 20.83 -20.90
CA ASN A 208 18.77 21.06 -19.62
C ASN A 208 19.27 19.76 -18.97
N PHE A 209 18.69 18.62 -19.36
CA PHE A 209 18.97 17.31 -18.78
C PHE A 209 19.47 16.31 -19.83
N LYS A 210 19.19 16.56 -21.12
CA LYS A 210 19.60 15.70 -22.23
C LYS A 210 21.12 15.61 -22.31
N MET A 211 21.60 14.39 -22.42
CA MET A 211 23.00 14.04 -22.64
C MET A 211 23.11 13.31 -23.97
N ASN A 212 24.20 13.52 -24.69
CA ASN A 212 24.46 12.84 -25.95
C ASN A 212 25.96 12.88 -26.24
N GLU A 213 26.48 11.82 -26.86
CA GLU A 213 27.91 11.76 -27.23
C GLU A 213 28.34 12.81 -28.25
N SER A 214 27.42 13.27 -29.11
CA SER A 214 27.67 14.35 -30.07
C SER A 214 27.79 15.73 -29.41
N TYR A 215 27.42 15.85 -28.13
CA TYR A 215 27.52 17.11 -27.41
C TYR A 215 28.91 17.30 -26.81
N PRO A 216 29.45 18.54 -26.76
CA PRO A 216 30.69 18.82 -26.06
C PRO A 216 30.61 18.39 -24.59
N ILE A 217 31.69 17.81 -24.05
CA ILE A 217 31.76 17.32 -22.65
C ILE A 217 31.29 18.38 -21.64
N ARG A 218 31.66 19.65 -21.85
CA ARG A 218 31.21 20.77 -20.99
C ARG A 218 29.68 20.90 -20.93
N ARG A 219 28.98 20.65 -22.04
CA ARG A 219 27.52 20.67 -22.09
C ARG A 219 26.93 19.49 -21.33
N ASN A 220 27.42 18.28 -21.58
CA ASN A 220 26.97 17.08 -20.86
C ASN A 220 27.21 17.19 -19.35
N LYS A 221 28.36 17.74 -18.94
CA LYS A 221 28.64 18.06 -17.54
C LYS A 221 27.59 18.99 -16.92
N LYS A 222 27.19 20.04 -17.66
CA LYS A 222 26.13 20.94 -17.22
C LYS A 222 24.78 20.22 -17.10
N SER A 223 24.47 19.28 -18.00
CA SER A 223 23.26 18.45 -17.89
C SER A 223 23.27 17.62 -16.61
N VAL A 224 24.40 16.97 -16.28
CA VAL A 224 24.56 16.22 -15.03
C VAL A 224 24.43 17.15 -13.80
N GLU A 225 25.10 18.30 -13.80
CA GLU A 225 24.99 19.30 -12.72
C GLU A 225 23.54 19.75 -12.50
N ASN A 226 22.78 19.93 -13.58
CA ASN A 226 21.37 20.27 -13.50
C ASN A 226 20.53 19.16 -12.86
N LEU A 227 20.85 17.88 -13.10
CA LEU A 227 20.15 16.77 -12.43
C LEU A 227 20.25 16.94 -10.91
N PHE A 228 21.46 17.12 -10.37
CA PHE A 228 21.65 17.28 -8.93
C PHE A 228 21.11 18.60 -8.38
N LYS A 229 21.12 19.66 -9.19
CA LYS A 229 20.55 20.96 -8.80
C LYS A 229 19.03 20.91 -8.65
N TYR A 230 18.33 20.29 -9.60
CA TYR A 230 16.87 20.31 -9.65
C TYR A 230 16.21 19.08 -9.00
N PHE A 231 16.98 18.01 -8.81
CA PHE A 231 16.50 16.74 -8.24
C PHE A 231 17.39 16.26 -7.06
N PRO A 232 17.66 17.11 -6.05
CA PRO A 232 18.66 16.83 -5.02
C PRO A 232 18.29 15.68 -4.06
N SER A 233 17.02 15.28 -4.02
CA SER A 233 16.49 14.27 -3.08
C SER A 233 16.10 12.95 -3.75
N ALA A 234 16.59 12.72 -4.98
CA ALA A 234 16.39 11.45 -5.67
C ALA A 234 16.94 10.29 -4.81
N ALA A 235 16.14 9.25 -4.61
CA ALA A 235 16.52 8.12 -3.78
C ALA A 235 17.62 7.26 -4.43
N PHE A 236 17.56 7.13 -5.75
CA PHE A 236 18.63 6.62 -6.61
C PHE A 236 18.45 7.17 -8.03
N ILE A 237 19.42 6.89 -8.89
CA ILE A 237 19.37 7.13 -10.33
C ILE A 237 19.33 5.77 -11.04
N ALA A 238 18.22 5.46 -11.71
CA ALA A 238 18.13 4.31 -12.59
C ALA A 238 18.68 4.68 -13.96
N ILE A 239 19.54 3.83 -14.51
CA ILE A 239 20.08 3.98 -15.86
C ILE A 239 19.46 2.89 -16.71
N ASP A 240 18.79 3.26 -17.80
CA ASP A 240 18.34 2.30 -18.80
C ASP A 240 19.55 1.74 -19.52
N ASP A 241 19.91 0.50 -19.19
CA ASP A 241 21.08 -0.18 -19.71
C ASP A 241 20.92 -0.69 -21.15
N LYS A 242 19.75 -0.45 -21.76
CA LYS A 242 19.47 -0.68 -23.18
C LYS A 242 19.31 0.61 -23.98
N SER A 243 19.55 1.77 -23.36
CA SER A 243 19.45 3.07 -24.02
C SER A 243 20.67 3.38 -24.89
N ASP A 244 20.48 4.14 -25.97
CA ASP A 244 21.55 4.68 -26.80
C ASP A 244 22.56 5.48 -25.95
N LEU A 245 22.05 6.23 -24.95
CA LEU A 245 22.88 6.93 -23.99
C LEU A 245 23.88 6.01 -23.30
N PHE A 246 23.44 4.82 -22.88
CA PHE A 246 24.28 3.87 -22.14
C PHE A 246 25.15 2.99 -23.05
N GLU A 247 24.77 2.80 -24.31
CA GLU A 247 25.60 2.13 -25.30
C GLU A 247 26.67 3.06 -25.91
N SER A 248 26.50 4.37 -25.76
CA SER A 248 27.42 5.37 -26.32
C SER A 248 28.71 5.59 -25.54
N SER A 249 29.65 6.29 -26.18
CA SER A 249 30.94 6.69 -25.60
C SER A 249 30.84 7.58 -24.35
N ILE A 250 29.67 8.17 -24.09
CA ILE A 250 29.46 9.05 -22.93
C ILE A 250 29.17 8.31 -21.62
N LYS A 251 28.88 7.00 -21.68
CA LYS A 251 28.60 6.18 -20.49
C LYS A 251 29.68 6.34 -19.42
N ASP A 252 30.95 6.20 -19.79
CA ASP A 252 32.07 6.29 -18.84
C ASP A 252 32.16 7.68 -18.19
N PHE A 253 31.83 8.73 -18.95
CA PHE A 253 31.75 10.08 -18.41
C PHE A 253 30.61 10.20 -17.39
N LEU A 254 29.42 9.69 -17.72
CA LEU A 254 28.27 9.72 -16.83
C LEU A 254 28.56 8.97 -15.52
N VAL A 255 29.06 7.73 -15.61
CA VAL A 255 29.42 6.91 -14.44
C VAL A 255 30.44 7.63 -13.55
N LYS A 256 31.51 8.19 -14.14
CA LYS A 256 32.51 8.97 -13.38
C LYS A 256 31.91 10.17 -12.66
N GLU A 257 30.98 10.90 -13.29
CA GLU A 257 30.32 12.05 -12.66
C GLU A 257 29.38 11.64 -11.52
N LEU A 258 28.70 10.49 -11.65
CA LEU A 258 27.86 9.91 -10.59
C LEU A 258 28.72 9.44 -9.41
N ASP A 259 29.82 8.72 -9.69
CA ASP A 259 30.78 8.25 -8.68
C ASP A 259 31.43 9.39 -7.92
N TRP A 260 31.90 10.43 -8.65
CA TRP A 260 32.52 11.61 -8.03
C TRP A 260 31.58 12.30 -7.04
N ARG A 261 30.26 12.30 -7.32
CA ARG A 261 29.22 12.84 -6.45
C ARG A 261 28.73 11.86 -5.39
N LYS A 262 29.22 10.62 -5.38
CA LYS A 262 28.75 9.53 -4.52
C LYS A 262 27.23 9.30 -4.68
N ALA A 263 26.72 9.49 -5.90
CA ALA A 263 25.33 9.26 -6.20
C ALA A 263 25.05 7.75 -6.21
N PHE A 264 23.94 7.33 -5.61
CA PHE A 264 23.52 5.93 -5.68
C PHE A 264 22.80 5.69 -7.01
N TYR A 265 23.34 4.83 -7.86
CA TYR A 265 22.76 4.49 -9.16
C TYR A 265 22.68 2.98 -9.39
N VAL A 266 21.73 2.55 -10.21
CA VAL A 266 21.46 1.15 -10.53
C VAL A 266 21.05 1.00 -11.99
N ASN A 267 21.31 -0.16 -12.59
CA ASN A 267 20.76 -0.48 -13.92
C ASN A 267 19.27 -0.79 -13.80
N LEU A 268 18.49 -0.35 -14.79
CA LEU A 268 17.04 -0.58 -14.84
C LEU A 268 16.71 -2.07 -14.95
N SER A 269 17.54 -2.86 -15.64
CA SER A 269 17.43 -4.33 -15.73
C SER A 269 17.49 -5.08 -14.41
N ARG A 270 17.88 -4.44 -13.30
CA ARG A 270 17.81 -5.03 -11.96
C ARG A 270 16.36 -5.15 -11.45
N PHE A 271 15.42 -4.49 -12.10
CA PHE A 271 14.00 -4.53 -11.73
C PHE A 271 13.23 -5.49 -12.64
N ASP A 272 12.32 -6.25 -12.04
CA ASP A 272 11.41 -7.12 -12.78
C ASP A 272 10.30 -6.27 -13.40
N LEU A 273 10.24 -6.22 -14.74
CA LEU A 273 9.15 -5.56 -15.43
C LEU A 273 7.87 -6.37 -15.27
N LEU A 274 6.81 -5.80 -14.68
CA LEU A 274 5.57 -6.53 -14.43
C LEU A 274 4.95 -7.09 -15.72
N ASP A 275 4.94 -6.28 -16.78
CA ASP A 275 4.30 -6.61 -18.06
C ASP A 275 5.01 -7.76 -18.81
N SER A 276 6.19 -8.19 -18.33
CA SER A 276 6.89 -9.36 -18.87
C SER A 276 6.22 -10.69 -18.51
N TYR A 277 5.33 -10.71 -17.50
CA TYR A 277 4.64 -11.92 -17.05
C TYR A 277 3.28 -12.12 -17.76
N SER A 278 2.49 -11.05 -17.89
CA SER A 278 1.17 -11.09 -18.54
C SER A 278 0.74 -9.68 -18.95
N SER A 279 -0.17 -9.58 -19.93
CA SER A 279 -0.77 -8.29 -20.35
C SER A 279 -1.72 -7.69 -19.32
N ASP A 280 -2.32 -8.53 -18.48
CA ASP A 280 -3.18 -8.13 -17.35
C ASP A 280 -2.34 -7.99 -16.08
N ALA A 281 -2.44 -6.83 -15.41
CA ALA A 281 -1.59 -6.46 -14.27
C ALA A 281 -1.78 -7.39 -13.06
N GLU A 282 -3.02 -7.77 -12.75
CA GLU A 282 -3.32 -8.67 -11.62
C GLU A 282 -2.77 -10.08 -11.88
N SER A 283 -2.98 -10.59 -13.10
CA SER A 283 -2.48 -11.91 -13.52
C SER A 283 -0.96 -11.94 -13.53
N ALA A 284 -0.31 -10.91 -14.09
CA ALA A 284 1.14 -10.76 -14.10
C ALA A 284 1.72 -10.75 -12.68
N PHE A 285 1.10 -9.97 -11.78
CA PHE A 285 1.51 -9.92 -10.38
C PHE A 285 1.35 -11.28 -9.70
N LYS A 286 0.22 -11.96 -9.92
CA LYS A 286 -0.05 -13.29 -9.36
C LYS A 286 0.96 -14.34 -9.82
N GLU A 287 1.34 -14.32 -11.09
CA GLU A 287 2.35 -15.23 -11.65
C GLU A 287 3.74 -14.95 -11.09
N MET A 288 4.13 -13.68 -11.04
CA MET A 288 5.38 -13.26 -10.41
C MET A 288 5.43 -13.72 -8.95
N ILE A 289 4.39 -13.46 -8.17
CA ILE A 289 4.27 -13.90 -6.77
C ILE A 289 4.42 -15.42 -6.63
N LYS A 290 3.78 -16.20 -7.51
CA LYS A 290 3.89 -17.68 -7.50
C LYS A 290 5.30 -18.17 -7.80
N SER A 291 6.06 -17.41 -8.58
CA SER A 291 7.46 -17.74 -8.91
C SER A 291 8.45 -17.40 -7.80
N MET A 292 8.05 -16.63 -6.79
CA MET A 292 8.92 -16.23 -5.69
C MET A 292 9.15 -17.39 -4.72
N ASN A 293 10.41 -17.61 -4.36
CA ASN A 293 10.80 -18.47 -3.26
C ASN A 293 10.51 -17.81 -1.91
N LYS A 294 10.48 -18.64 -0.86
CA LYS A 294 10.31 -18.14 0.51
C LYS A 294 11.44 -17.17 0.88
N ASN A 295 11.08 -16.00 1.42
CA ASN A 295 11.96 -14.89 1.80
C ASN A 295 12.67 -14.20 0.62
N GLU A 296 12.28 -14.49 -0.62
CA GLU A 296 12.81 -13.79 -1.78
C GLU A 296 12.41 -12.31 -1.77
N SER A 297 13.29 -11.45 -2.27
CA SER A 297 13.04 -10.02 -2.42
C SER A 297 13.05 -9.64 -3.89
N ARG A 298 11.99 -8.97 -4.34
CA ARG A 298 11.87 -8.48 -5.73
C ARG A 298 11.54 -7.01 -5.77
N ILE A 299 12.09 -6.32 -6.77
CA ILE A 299 11.74 -4.95 -7.09
C ILE A 299 11.01 -4.97 -8.42
N ILE A 300 9.77 -4.52 -8.41
CA ILE A 300 8.89 -4.54 -9.57
C ILE A 300 8.90 -3.16 -10.20
N LEU A 301 9.25 -3.11 -11.48
CA LEU A 301 9.05 -1.96 -12.34
C LEU A 301 7.66 -2.06 -12.97
N ILE A 302 6.80 -1.08 -12.69
CA ILE A 302 5.37 -1.11 -13.05
C ILE A 302 4.92 0.25 -13.59
N ASP A 303 4.08 0.24 -14.63
CA ASP A 303 3.44 1.47 -15.13
C ASP A 303 2.44 2.02 -14.09
N SER A 304 2.28 3.33 -14.04
CA SER A 304 1.33 4.00 -13.14
C SER A 304 -0.11 3.48 -13.25
N LYS A 305 -0.57 3.14 -14.46
CA LYS A 305 -1.91 2.57 -14.73
C LYS A 305 -2.04 1.17 -14.15
N ASN A 306 -1.07 0.30 -14.42
CA ASN A 306 -1.07 -1.07 -13.92
C ASN A 306 -0.98 -1.11 -12.39
N LEU A 307 -0.27 -0.16 -11.77
CA LEU A 307 -0.27 -0.05 -10.32
C LEU A 307 -1.66 0.32 -9.78
N ASN A 308 -2.36 1.27 -10.39
CA ASN A 308 -3.72 1.64 -9.96
C ASN A 308 -4.66 0.43 -9.92
N GLU A 309 -4.57 -0.44 -10.92
CA GLU A 309 -5.34 -1.69 -10.99
C GLU A 309 -4.94 -2.68 -9.89
N LEU A 310 -3.67 -2.68 -9.48
CA LEU A 310 -3.13 -3.58 -8.48
C LEU A 310 -3.40 -3.13 -7.03
N LEU A 311 -3.58 -1.83 -6.79
CA LEU A 311 -3.77 -1.28 -5.43
C LEU A 311 -4.87 -1.99 -4.61
N PRO A 312 -6.07 -2.33 -5.17
CA PRO A 312 -7.11 -3.01 -4.43
C PRO A 312 -6.75 -4.42 -3.96
N VAL A 313 -5.84 -5.11 -4.66
CA VAL A 313 -5.49 -6.52 -4.35
C VAL A 313 -4.29 -6.65 -3.42
N ILE A 314 -3.41 -5.65 -3.35
CA ILE A 314 -2.21 -5.63 -2.47
C ILE A 314 -2.52 -6.00 -1.01
N PRO A 315 -3.60 -5.49 -0.37
CA PRO A 315 -3.94 -5.85 1.00
C PRO A 315 -4.13 -7.37 1.20
N ALA A 316 -4.69 -8.08 0.23
CA ALA A 316 -4.87 -9.53 0.30
C ALA A 316 -3.52 -10.26 0.32
N TYR A 317 -2.55 -9.81 -0.49
CA TYR A 317 -1.19 -10.36 -0.48
C TYR A 317 -0.45 -10.08 0.84
N ARG A 318 -0.69 -8.91 1.45
CA ARG A 318 -0.17 -8.61 2.80
C ARG A 318 -0.74 -9.56 3.85
N LYS A 319 -2.04 -9.85 3.78
CA LYS A 319 -2.70 -10.81 4.69
C LYS A 319 -2.14 -12.23 4.57
N ILE A 320 -1.52 -12.62 3.47
CA ILE A 320 -0.90 -13.95 3.34
C ILE A 320 0.61 -13.97 3.57
N GLY A 321 1.22 -12.85 4.00
CA GLY A 321 2.62 -12.81 4.44
C GLY A 321 3.63 -12.17 3.49
N TYR A 322 3.19 -11.51 2.41
CA TYR A 322 4.08 -10.67 1.59
C TYR A 322 4.28 -9.30 2.25
N LYS A 323 5.53 -8.85 2.33
CA LYS A 323 5.89 -7.54 2.87
C LYS A 323 6.14 -6.57 1.73
N PHE A 324 5.40 -5.47 1.72
CA PHE A 324 5.60 -4.37 0.78
C PHE A 324 6.49 -3.32 1.44
N VAL A 325 7.70 -3.14 0.91
CA VAL A 325 8.76 -2.30 1.48
C VAL A 325 9.30 -1.35 0.41
N SER A 326 10.06 -0.32 0.82
CA SER A 326 10.68 0.57 -0.14
C SER A 326 11.69 -0.17 -1.01
N ALA A 327 11.70 0.07 -2.33
CA ALA A 327 12.72 -0.54 -3.19
C ALA A 327 14.15 -0.14 -2.79
N THR A 328 14.36 1.03 -2.18
CA THR A 328 15.67 1.42 -1.63
C THR A 328 16.15 0.52 -0.48
N GLU A 329 15.25 -0.13 0.24
CA GLU A 329 15.58 -1.09 1.29
C GLU A 329 16.04 -2.44 0.70
N LEU A 330 15.55 -2.79 -0.49
CA LEU A 330 15.89 -4.01 -1.22
C LEU A 330 17.13 -3.87 -2.11
N LEU A 331 17.50 -2.62 -2.42
CA LEU A 331 18.67 -2.32 -3.24
C LEU A 331 20.00 -2.34 -2.47
N LYS A 332 19.94 -2.14 -1.15
CA LYS A 332 21.07 -2.14 -0.22
C LYS A 332 21.54 -3.55 0.11
#